data_AF-A0AA88WWA6-F1
#
_entry.id   AF-A0AA88WWA6-F1
#
_cell.length_a   1.000
_cell.length_b   1.000
_cell.length_c   1.000
_cell.angle_alpha   90.00
_cell.angle_beta   90.00
_cell.angle_gamma   90.00
#
_symmetry.space_group_name_H-M   'P 1'
#
loop_
_entity.id
_entity.type
_entity.pdbx_description
1 polymer ?
#
loop_
_entity_poly.entity_id
_entity_poly.type
_entity_poly.pdbx_seq_one_letter_code
_entity_poly.pdbx_strand_id
1 'polypeptide(L)'
;MANPSTDPNLEGFHIPDYILVPGSEVEILPDVPACPVLVFVNSKSGGQLGGELLITYRSLLNKNQVFDLGEETPDEVLRRLYLNLETLKRDGDKLAPEIEEKLKIIVAGGDGTAGWLLGVVCDLKLSQPPPIATVPLGTGNNLPFAFGWFRDLQGKKNPGTDRASVLSFLEQVKKAKEMKLDSWHILMRMRAPKEGPCDPIAPLELPHSLHAFHRVSSTDELNMEGCHTFRGGFWNYFSMGMDAQVSYAFHSERKLHPERFKNQLVNQGTYAKLVGTQGWFFASLFHPSARNIAQLAKIKIMDRHGEWKDLHIHHRSIICLNLPSFSGGLNPWGMPSGKKARYKDLTPPYVDDGLIEIVGFRDAWHGLVLLAPNGHGTRLAQAHRIRFEFHKGAADHTYMRIDGEPWKQPLPIDDDTVVVEISHLRQVKMLATHGCRSKGLHDPTTPTGHEADGEESNDEDDSVGEEFKKFGAADTFRIPDEIDISQLS
;
A
#
# COMPACT_ATOMS: atom_id res chain seq x y z
N MET A 1 -30.70 25.40 28.29
CA MET A 1 -29.37 25.71 27.73
C MET A 1 -29.49 25.50 26.22
N ALA A 2 -28.82 26.30 25.39
CA ALA A 2 -28.89 26.08 23.94
C ALA A 2 -27.96 24.93 23.55
N ASN A 3 -28.44 23.99 22.74
CA ASN A 3 -27.55 23.06 22.05
C ASN A 3 -26.58 23.88 21.17
N PRO A 4 -25.29 23.47 21.04
CA PRO A 4 -24.45 24.03 20.00
C PRO A 4 -25.15 23.76 18.65
N SER A 5 -25.31 24.80 17.83
CA SER A 5 -26.07 24.68 16.58
C SER A 5 -25.41 23.63 15.69
N THR A 6 -26.10 22.52 15.46
CA THR A 6 -25.72 21.57 14.43
C THR A 6 -25.72 22.30 13.10
N ASP A 7 -24.57 22.28 12.45
CA ASP A 7 -24.46 22.71 11.07
C ASP A 7 -25.23 21.67 10.25
N PRO A 8 -26.30 22.00 9.50
CA PRO A 8 -27.11 21.00 8.80
C PRO A 8 -26.31 20.24 7.72
N ASN A 9 -25.11 20.74 7.37
CA ASN A 9 -24.16 20.01 6.53
C ASN A 9 -23.47 18.85 7.26
N LEU A 10 -23.32 18.93 8.60
CA LEU A 10 -22.66 17.93 9.45
C LEU A 10 -23.57 16.76 9.85
N GLU A 11 -24.88 16.96 9.95
CA GLU A 11 -25.84 15.93 10.39
C GLU A 11 -25.77 14.67 9.50
N GLY A 12 -25.56 14.86 8.19
CA GLY A 12 -25.37 13.76 7.24
C GLY A 12 -24.10 12.91 7.44
N PHE A 13 -23.17 13.31 8.32
CA PHE A 13 -21.95 12.56 8.66
C PHE A 13 -21.97 11.94 10.07
N HIS A 14 -23.00 12.23 10.87
CA HIS A 14 -23.10 11.79 12.27
C HIS A 14 -23.29 10.27 12.39
N ILE A 15 -22.78 9.68 13.48
CA ILE A 15 -23.13 8.32 13.92
C ILE A 15 -23.52 8.40 15.40
N PRO A 16 -24.70 7.88 15.79
CA PRO A 16 -25.16 7.85 17.19
C PRO A 16 -24.23 7.14 18.18
N ASP A 17 -24.29 7.57 19.43
CA ASP A 17 -23.43 7.01 20.48
C ASP A 17 -23.69 5.52 20.74
N TYR A 18 -24.94 5.05 20.70
CA TYR A 18 -25.27 3.63 20.89
C TYR A 18 -24.74 2.70 19.80
N ILE A 19 -24.36 3.23 18.63
CA ILE A 19 -23.74 2.45 17.53
C ILE A 19 -22.22 2.35 17.71
N LEU A 20 -21.58 3.38 18.29
CA LEU A 20 -20.13 3.46 18.50
C LEU A 20 -19.68 2.88 19.86
N VAL A 21 -20.53 3.02 20.87
CA VAL A 21 -20.27 2.70 22.29
C VAL A 21 -21.41 1.78 22.78
N PRO A 22 -21.19 0.46 22.83
CA PRO A 22 -22.20 -0.51 23.24
C PRO A 22 -22.79 -0.21 24.62
N GLY A 23 -24.11 -0.29 24.76
CA GLY A 23 -24.82 -0.04 26.02
C GLY A 23 -25.13 1.43 26.33
N SER A 24 -24.86 2.35 25.40
CA SER A 24 -25.35 3.74 25.50
C SER A 24 -26.86 3.83 25.24
N GLU A 25 -27.51 4.93 25.66
CA GLU A 25 -28.93 5.15 25.42
C GLU A 25 -29.24 5.28 23.91
N VAL A 26 -30.36 4.69 23.47
CA VAL A 26 -30.72 4.62 22.03
C VAL A 26 -31.29 5.96 21.56
N GLU A 27 -30.58 6.60 20.63
CA GLU A 27 -30.97 7.88 20.03
C GLU A 27 -31.90 7.66 18.83
N ILE A 28 -33.13 8.20 18.89
CA ILE A 28 -34.06 8.20 17.76
C ILE A 28 -33.73 9.38 16.84
N LEU A 29 -32.91 9.15 15.81
CA LEU A 29 -32.73 10.12 14.72
C LEU A 29 -33.97 10.16 13.81
N PRO A 30 -34.36 11.34 13.29
CA PRO A 30 -35.49 11.47 12.36
C PRO A 30 -35.14 10.97 10.94
N ASP A 31 -33.88 11.11 10.53
CA ASP A 31 -33.37 10.77 9.21
C ASP A 31 -32.09 9.92 9.31
N VAL A 32 -31.87 9.08 8.30
CA VAL A 32 -30.64 8.28 8.17
C VAL A 32 -29.47 9.17 7.70
N PRO A 33 -28.30 9.16 8.36
CA PRO A 33 -27.12 9.88 7.88
C PRO A 33 -26.76 9.49 6.45
N ALA A 34 -26.62 10.48 5.56
CA ALA A 34 -26.38 10.25 4.14
C ALA A 34 -24.95 9.77 3.81
N CYS A 35 -24.01 9.94 4.74
CA CYS A 35 -22.59 9.65 4.59
C CYS A 35 -21.90 9.49 5.98
N PRO A 36 -22.31 8.54 6.83
CA PRO A 36 -21.71 8.32 8.14
C PRO A 36 -20.20 8.06 8.01
N VAL A 37 -19.39 8.74 8.82
CA VAL A 37 -17.92 8.74 8.69
C VAL A 37 -17.24 8.29 9.98
N LEU A 38 -16.28 7.38 9.87
CA LEU A 38 -15.32 7.06 10.93
C LEU A 38 -13.98 7.73 10.61
N VAL A 39 -13.33 8.36 11.59
CA VAL A 39 -12.06 9.07 11.37
C VAL A 39 -10.95 8.50 12.26
N PHE A 40 -9.87 8.05 11.63
CA PHE A 40 -8.62 7.67 12.28
C PHE A 40 -7.54 8.70 11.98
N VAL A 41 -6.90 9.24 13.01
CA VAL A 41 -5.84 10.25 12.87
C VAL A 41 -4.59 9.77 13.57
N ASN A 42 -3.45 9.80 12.89
CA ASN A 42 -2.15 9.65 13.55
C ASN A 42 -1.69 11.05 14.01
N SER A 43 -1.91 11.41 15.27
CA SER A 43 -1.63 12.76 15.79
C SER A 43 -0.18 13.23 15.58
N LYS A 44 0.76 12.27 15.58
CA LYS A 44 2.21 12.48 15.41
C LYS A 44 2.62 12.75 13.95
N SER A 45 1.71 12.56 12.98
CA SER A 45 1.97 12.79 11.54
C SER A 45 1.91 14.26 11.13
N GLY A 46 2.44 14.58 9.95
CA GLY A 46 2.40 15.91 9.35
C GLY A 46 3.23 16.98 10.05
N GLY A 47 3.96 16.65 11.12
CA GLY A 47 4.66 17.64 11.94
C GLY A 47 3.71 18.43 12.84
N GLN A 48 2.86 17.71 13.60
CA GLN A 48 1.75 18.20 14.46
C GLN A 48 0.44 18.53 13.74
N LEU A 49 0.41 18.60 12.39
CA LEU A 49 -0.85 18.75 11.63
C LEU A 49 -1.86 17.62 11.94
N GLY A 50 -1.40 16.42 12.32
CA GLY A 50 -2.28 15.35 12.80
C GLY A 50 -2.99 15.71 14.11
N GLY A 51 -2.29 16.27 15.09
CA GLY A 51 -2.88 16.72 16.35
C GLY A 51 -3.90 17.84 16.17
N GLU A 52 -3.62 18.79 15.28
CA GLU A 52 -4.58 19.85 14.92
C GLU A 52 -5.84 19.27 14.25
N LEU A 53 -5.68 18.35 13.29
CA LEU A 53 -6.82 17.68 12.65
C LEU A 53 -7.65 16.87 13.65
N LEU A 54 -7.03 16.15 14.59
CA LEU A 54 -7.73 15.39 15.63
C LEU A 54 -8.66 16.30 16.45
N ILE A 55 -8.17 17.49 16.85
CA ILE A 55 -8.96 18.50 17.56
C ILE A 55 -10.09 19.03 16.67
N THR A 56 -9.81 19.40 15.43
CA THR A 56 -10.83 19.94 14.51
C THR A 56 -11.92 18.91 14.20
N TYR A 57 -11.58 17.65 13.92
CA TYR A 57 -12.56 16.58 13.72
C TYR A 57 -13.39 16.31 15.00
N ARG A 58 -12.76 16.21 16.18
CA ARG A 58 -13.47 16.08 17.49
C ARG A 58 -14.32 17.31 17.85
N SER A 59 -14.22 18.42 17.10
CA SER A 59 -15.06 19.63 17.23
C SER A 59 -16.20 19.74 16.19
N LEU A 60 -16.28 18.79 15.26
CA LEU A 60 -17.22 18.79 14.12
C LEU A 60 -18.10 17.55 14.07
N LEU A 61 -17.52 16.38 14.34
CA LEU A 61 -18.22 15.10 14.40
C LEU A 61 -18.46 14.73 15.86
N ASN A 62 -19.24 13.67 16.11
CA ASN A 62 -19.25 13.05 17.42
C ASN A 62 -17.82 12.62 17.78
N LYS A 63 -17.36 12.96 18.99
CA LYS A 63 -16.04 12.58 19.54
C LYS A 63 -15.76 11.08 19.39
N ASN A 64 -16.80 10.24 19.51
CA ASN A 64 -16.72 8.78 19.45
C ASN A 64 -16.61 8.25 18.00
N GLN A 65 -16.67 9.13 16.99
CA GLN A 65 -16.31 8.82 15.60
C GLN A 65 -14.82 9.08 15.29
N VAL A 66 -14.05 9.67 16.21
CA VAL A 66 -12.74 10.28 15.91
C VAL A 66 -11.63 9.77 16.84
N PHE A 67 -10.84 8.84 16.34
CA PHE A 67 -9.82 8.09 17.07
C PHE A 67 -8.41 8.60 16.77
N ASP A 68 -7.57 8.73 17.80
CA ASP A 68 -6.12 8.82 17.59
C ASP A 68 -5.54 7.41 17.51
N LEU A 69 -4.79 7.14 16.44
CA LEU A 69 -4.06 5.90 16.22
C LEU A 69 -2.85 5.73 17.18
N GLY A 70 -2.59 6.72 18.03
CA GLY A 70 -1.73 6.62 19.21
C GLY A 70 -2.47 6.31 20.52
N GLU A 71 -3.81 6.28 20.52
CA GLU A 71 -4.68 6.00 21.68
C GLU A 71 -5.37 4.62 21.56
N GLU A 72 -5.99 4.31 20.42
CA GLU A 72 -6.67 3.04 20.13
C GLU A 72 -6.23 2.46 18.77
N THR A 73 -6.20 1.13 18.63
CA THR A 73 -5.89 0.48 17.34
C THR A 73 -7.11 0.44 16.40
N PRO A 74 -6.92 0.48 15.07
CA PRO A 74 -8.04 0.41 14.15
C PRO A 74 -8.77 -0.92 14.20
N ASP A 75 -8.09 -2.02 14.54
CA ASP A 75 -8.72 -3.35 14.62
C ASP A 75 -9.53 -3.55 15.91
N GLU A 76 -9.15 -2.94 17.04
CA GLU A 76 -10.01 -2.88 18.23
C GLU A 76 -11.29 -2.07 17.96
N VAL A 77 -11.13 -0.87 17.39
CA VAL A 77 -12.25 0.03 17.06
C VAL A 77 -13.21 -0.62 16.05
N LEU A 78 -12.69 -1.21 14.97
CA LEU A 78 -13.53 -1.84 13.94
C LEU A 78 -14.18 -3.14 14.41
N ARG A 79 -13.49 -3.97 15.22
CA ARG A 79 -14.16 -5.13 15.87
C ARG A 79 -15.29 -4.68 16.78
N ARG A 80 -15.07 -3.67 17.63
CA ARG A 80 -16.08 -3.12 18.53
C ARG A 80 -17.30 -2.62 17.77
N LEU A 81 -17.08 -1.83 16.72
CA LEU A 81 -18.16 -1.28 15.88
C LEU A 81 -18.97 -2.39 15.18
N TYR A 82 -18.31 -3.30 14.47
CA TYR A 82 -19.04 -4.33 13.68
C TYR A 82 -19.75 -5.37 14.57
N LEU A 83 -19.17 -5.77 15.70
CA LEU A 83 -19.88 -6.65 16.66
C LEU A 83 -21.13 -5.97 17.26
N ASN A 84 -21.07 -4.65 17.47
CA ASN A 84 -22.23 -3.88 17.92
C ASN A 84 -23.28 -3.74 16.82
N LEU A 85 -22.87 -3.47 15.57
CA LEU A 85 -23.76 -3.42 14.41
C LEU A 85 -24.48 -4.77 14.17
N GLU A 86 -23.78 -5.91 14.27
CA GLU A 86 -24.42 -7.23 14.18
C GLU A 86 -25.44 -7.48 15.30
N THR A 87 -25.11 -7.04 16.53
CA THR A 87 -26.01 -7.15 17.69
C THR A 87 -27.27 -6.31 17.46
N LEU A 88 -27.12 -5.04 17.07
CA LEU A 88 -28.23 -4.13 16.80
C LEU A 88 -29.11 -4.61 15.62
N LYS A 89 -28.51 -5.10 14.53
CA LYS A 89 -29.25 -5.70 13.39
C LYS A 89 -30.10 -6.89 13.82
N ARG A 90 -29.54 -7.80 14.64
CA ARG A 90 -30.26 -8.97 15.17
C ARG A 90 -31.40 -8.56 16.10
N ASP A 91 -31.18 -7.53 16.91
CA ASP A 91 -32.14 -7.05 17.92
C ASP A 91 -33.21 -6.11 17.32
N GLY A 92 -33.17 -5.89 16.00
CA GLY A 92 -34.24 -5.26 15.20
C GLY A 92 -34.02 -3.78 14.86
N ASP A 93 -32.83 -3.25 15.10
CA ASP A 93 -32.51 -1.86 14.78
C ASP A 93 -32.49 -1.58 13.28
N LYS A 94 -33.03 -0.42 12.88
CA LYS A 94 -33.19 -0.02 11.48
C LYS A 94 -32.07 0.88 10.97
N LEU A 95 -31.29 1.48 11.87
CA LEU A 95 -30.23 2.42 11.52
C LEU A 95 -28.88 1.72 11.37
N ALA A 96 -28.62 0.67 12.16
CA ALA A 96 -27.43 -0.17 12.07
C ALA A 96 -27.11 -0.70 10.65
N PRO A 97 -28.04 -1.35 9.90
CA PRO A 97 -27.73 -1.83 8.55
C PRO A 97 -27.52 -0.68 7.55
N GLU A 98 -28.28 0.40 7.68
CA GLU A 98 -28.17 1.60 6.84
C GLU A 98 -26.84 2.33 7.06
N ILE A 99 -26.35 2.39 8.30
CA ILE A 99 -25.03 2.95 8.62
C ILE A 99 -23.92 2.01 8.16
N GLU A 100 -24.04 0.70 8.33
CA GLU A 100 -23.05 -0.28 7.83
C GLU A 100 -22.88 -0.17 6.30
N GLU A 101 -23.96 -0.09 5.54
CA GLU A 101 -23.92 0.07 4.08
C GLU A 101 -23.26 1.39 3.64
N LYS A 102 -23.51 2.48 4.37
CA LYS A 102 -23.11 3.85 3.99
C LYS A 102 -21.82 4.33 4.68
N LEU A 103 -21.24 3.52 5.56
CA LEU A 103 -20.06 3.88 6.34
C LEU A 103 -18.86 4.17 5.43
N LYS A 104 -18.23 5.33 5.62
CA LYS A 104 -16.96 5.70 4.99
C LYS A 104 -15.88 5.87 6.05
N ILE A 105 -14.63 5.52 5.75
CA ILE A 105 -13.51 5.77 6.67
C ILE A 105 -12.61 6.87 6.12
N ILE A 106 -12.16 7.78 6.99
CA ILE A 106 -11.09 8.73 6.73
C ILE A 106 -9.87 8.31 7.56
N VAL A 107 -8.70 8.24 6.93
CA VAL A 107 -7.41 8.03 7.61
C VAL A 107 -6.45 9.18 7.35
N ALA A 108 -5.94 9.79 8.42
CA ALA A 108 -5.02 10.92 8.35
C ALA A 108 -3.63 10.52 8.86
N GLY A 109 -2.65 10.49 7.94
CA GLY A 109 -1.32 9.97 8.20
C GLY A 109 -0.43 9.91 6.96
N GLY A 110 0.60 9.06 7.00
CA GLY A 110 1.39 8.72 5.81
C GLY A 110 0.88 7.44 5.13
N ASP A 111 1.53 7.03 4.04
CA ASP A 111 1.16 5.81 3.30
C ASP A 111 1.11 4.57 4.20
N GLY A 112 2.08 4.39 5.12
CA GLY A 112 2.06 3.28 6.09
C GLY A 112 0.92 3.37 7.13
N THR A 113 0.45 4.58 7.47
CA THR A 113 -0.74 4.75 8.33
C THR A 113 -2.01 4.28 7.62
N ALA A 114 -2.13 4.58 6.33
CA ALA A 114 -3.22 4.08 5.50
C ALA A 114 -3.09 2.57 5.26
N GLY A 115 -1.89 2.07 4.97
CA GLY A 115 -1.59 0.65 4.78
C GLY A 115 -1.95 -0.22 5.99
N TRP A 116 -1.66 0.24 7.22
CA TRP A 116 -2.08 -0.45 8.44
C TRP A 116 -3.61 -0.64 8.50
N LEU A 117 -4.37 0.44 8.28
CA LEU A 117 -5.84 0.38 8.26
C LEU A 117 -6.38 -0.49 7.10
N LEU A 118 -5.78 -0.43 5.91
CA LEU A 118 -6.15 -1.25 4.76
C LEU A 118 -5.89 -2.74 5.02
N GLY A 119 -4.81 -3.08 5.73
CA GLY A 119 -4.54 -4.43 6.24
C GLY A 119 -5.60 -4.90 7.24
N VAL A 120 -5.93 -4.08 8.23
CA VAL A 120 -7.00 -4.38 9.20
C VAL A 120 -8.34 -4.66 8.50
N VAL A 121 -8.74 -3.82 7.53
CA VAL A 121 -10.00 -4.02 6.78
C VAL A 121 -9.96 -5.28 5.91
N CYS A 122 -8.79 -5.66 5.36
CA CYS A 122 -8.62 -6.98 4.73
C CYS A 122 -8.84 -8.13 5.73
N ASP A 123 -8.26 -8.05 6.92
CA ASP A 123 -8.13 -9.20 7.80
C ASP A 123 -9.39 -9.49 8.61
N LEU A 124 -10.12 -8.44 9.01
CA LEU A 124 -11.41 -8.57 9.69
C LEU A 124 -12.51 -9.19 8.82
N LYS A 125 -12.33 -9.27 7.49
CA LYS A 125 -13.28 -9.90 6.53
C LYS A 125 -14.72 -9.39 6.71
N LEU A 126 -14.86 -8.08 6.88
CA LEU A 126 -16.12 -7.40 7.14
C LEU A 126 -17.18 -7.76 6.07
N SER A 127 -18.41 -7.93 6.52
CA SER A 127 -19.63 -8.14 5.71
C SER A 127 -19.77 -7.10 4.60
N GLN A 128 -19.69 -5.83 4.98
CA GLN A 128 -19.56 -4.68 4.09
C GLN A 128 -18.28 -3.91 4.46
N PRO A 129 -17.15 -4.11 3.76
CA PRO A 129 -15.94 -3.37 4.03
C PRO A 129 -16.10 -1.92 3.53
N PRO A 130 -15.90 -0.90 4.39
CA PRO A 130 -16.19 0.49 4.07
C PRO A 130 -15.06 1.10 3.21
N PRO A 131 -15.38 1.99 2.25
CA PRO A 131 -14.38 2.62 1.40
C PRO A 131 -13.58 3.71 2.15
N ILE A 132 -12.27 3.77 1.88
CA ILE A 132 -11.32 4.59 2.66
C ILE A 132 -10.80 5.81 1.88
N ALA A 133 -10.87 7.00 2.48
CA ALA A 133 -10.23 8.24 2.01
C ALA A 133 -8.97 8.55 2.84
N THR A 134 -7.92 9.05 2.18
CA THR A 134 -6.60 9.28 2.79
C THR A 134 -6.24 10.77 2.84
N VAL A 135 -6.10 11.33 4.04
CA VAL A 135 -5.61 12.71 4.25
C VAL A 135 -4.07 12.72 4.26
N PRO A 136 -3.40 13.43 3.34
CA PRO A 136 -1.95 13.36 3.15
C PRO A 136 -1.15 14.11 4.23
N LEU A 137 -0.67 13.39 5.26
CA LEU A 137 0.22 13.91 6.33
C LEU A 137 1.64 13.30 6.31
N GLY A 138 1.92 12.36 5.40
CA GLY A 138 3.27 11.80 5.22
C GLY A 138 4.15 12.64 4.28
N THR A 139 5.34 12.10 3.96
CA THR A 139 6.26 12.72 2.97
C THR A 139 6.09 12.16 1.55
N GLY A 140 5.69 10.88 1.41
CA GLY A 140 5.51 10.18 0.12
C GLY A 140 4.11 10.33 -0.47
N ASN A 141 3.08 9.97 0.30
CA ASN A 141 1.66 10.20 0.04
C ASN A 141 1.16 9.63 -1.30
N ASN A 142 1.68 8.47 -1.70
CA ASN A 142 1.41 7.83 -2.97
C ASN A 142 -0.07 7.41 -3.09
N LEU A 143 -0.70 6.91 -2.02
CA LEU A 143 -2.16 6.65 -2.00
C LEU A 143 -2.97 7.95 -2.24
N PRO A 144 -2.77 9.05 -1.48
CA PRO A 144 -3.35 10.36 -1.79
C PRO A 144 -3.08 10.88 -3.21
N PHE A 145 -1.90 10.61 -3.79
CA PHE A 145 -1.59 11.00 -5.18
C PHE A 145 -2.35 10.18 -6.22
N ALA A 146 -2.52 8.88 -6.01
CA ALA A 146 -3.25 7.99 -6.92
C ALA A 146 -4.74 8.33 -6.94
N PHE A 147 -5.37 8.37 -5.76
CA PHE A 147 -6.82 8.54 -5.60
C PHE A 147 -7.28 10.02 -5.57
N GLY A 148 -6.35 10.96 -5.76
CA GLY A 148 -6.67 12.36 -6.05
C GLY A 148 -6.96 13.24 -4.82
N TRP A 149 -6.45 12.85 -3.64
CA TRP A 149 -6.59 13.58 -2.36
C TRP A 149 -5.46 14.59 -2.09
N PHE A 150 -4.39 14.60 -2.89
CA PHE A 150 -3.24 15.49 -2.70
C PHE A 150 -3.44 16.94 -3.20
N ARG A 151 -4.53 17.25 -3.90
CA ARG A 151 -4.81 18.59 -4.43
C ARG A 151 -6.16 19.08 -3.96
N ASP A 152 -6.19 20.19 -3.22
CA ASP A 152 -7.41 20.98 -3.08
C ASP A 152 -7.73 21.70 -4.40
N LEU A 153 -8.92 22.30 -4.49
CA LEU A 153 -9.36 23.09 -5.65
C LEU A 153 -8.50 24.35 -5.90
N GLN A 154 -7.53 24.65 -5.03
CA GLN A 154 -6.65 25.83 -5.06
C GLN A 154 -5.19 25.46 -5.34
N GLY A 155 -4.86 24.16 -5.49
CA GLY A 155 -3.52 23.67 -5.79
C GLY A 155 -2.56 23.58 -4.59
N LYS A 156 -3.05 23.66 -3.35
CA LYS A 156 -2.23 23.45 -2.16
C LYS A 156 -1.81 21.98 -2.04
N LYS A 157 -0.61 21.76 -1.50
CA LYS A 157 0.01 20.43 -1.33
C LYS A 157 -0.28 19.75 0.02
N ASN A 158 -0.77 20.51 0.99
CA ASN A 158 -1.00 20.06 2.36
C ASN A 158 -2.48 20.29 2.69
N PRO A 159 -3.13 19.39 3.46
CA PRO A 159 -4.48 19.62 3.95
C PRO A 159 -4.46 20.78 4.95
N GLY A 160 -5.45 21.66 4.88
CA GLY A 160 -5.68 22.65 5.93
C GLY A 160 -6.28 21.97 7.17
N THR A 161 -5.82 22.38 8.34
CA THR A 161 -6.21 21.81 9.65
C THR A 161 -7.41 22.54 10.27
N ASP A 162 -7.83 23.66 9.68
CA ASP A 162 -8.92 24.52 10.13
C ASP A 162 -10.32 23.95 9.81
N ARG A 163 -11.34 24.48 10.49
CA ARG A 163 -12.75 24.07 10.33
C ARG A 163 -13.26 24.11 8.89
N ALA A 164 -12.91 25.14 8.10
CA ALA A 164 -13.41 25.26 6.73
C ALA A 164 -12.72 24.25 5.80
N SER A 165 -11.43 24.00 5.98
CA SER A 165 -10.69 22.96 5.26
C SER A 165 -11.21 21.55 5.58
N VAL A 166 -11.49 21.25 6.85
CA VAL A 166 -12.04 19.94 7.25
C VAL A 166 -13.48 19.73 6.75
N LEU A 167 -14.35 20.74 6.84
CA LEU A 167 -15.70 20.69 6.24
C LEU A 167 -15.64 20.49 4.71
N SER A 168 -14.72 21.17 4.04
CA SER A 168 -14.47 20.99 2.60
C SER A 168 -13.98 19.56 2.27
N PHE A 169 -13.18 18.94 3.13
CA PHE A 169 -12.75 17.55 2.95
C PHE A 169 -13.90 16.56 3.16
N LEU A 170 -14.74 16.74 4.20
CA LEU A 170 -15.94 15.92 4.43
C LEU A 170 -16.90 15.96 3.22
N GLU A 171 -17.16 17.14 2.67
CA GLU A 171 -17.99 17.29 1.46
C GLU A 171 -17.34 16.69 0.19
N GLN A 172 -16.02 16.55 0.13
CA GLN A 172 -15.34 15.78 -0.92
C GLN A 172 -15.47 14.26 -0.68
N VAL A 173 -15.35 13.77 0.56
CA VAL A 173 -15.57 12.36 0.95
C VAL A 173 -17.00 11.91 0.65
N LYS A 174 -17.99 12.78 0.86
CA LYS A 174 -19.39 12.57 0.50
C LYS A 174 -19.57 12.33 -1.00
N LYS A 175 -18.91 13.14 -1.83
CA LYS A 175 -19.02 13.16 -3.30
C LYS A 175 -18.04 12.20 -4.02
N ALA A 176 -17.05 11.66 -3.32
CA ALA A 176 -16.05 10.76 -3.89
C ALA A 176 -16.69 9.45 -4.39
N LYS A 177 -16.20 8.96 -5.54
CA LYS A 177 -16.58 7.63 -6.06
C LYS A 177 -15.86 6.54 -5.27
N GLU A 178 -16.51 5.39 -5.13
CA GLU A 178 -15.80 4.17 -4.75
C GLU A 178 -14.95 3.67 -5.93
N MET A 179 -13.78 3.16 -5.60
CA MET A 179 -12.91 2.39 -6.47
C MET A 179 -12.44 1.16 -5.72
N LYS A 180 -12.17 0.08 -6.42
CA LYS A 180 -11.39 -1.01 -5.85
C LYS A 180 -9.90 -0.67 -5.91
N LEU A 181 -9.14 -1.33 -5.06
CA LEU A 181 -7.68 -1.33 -5.04
C LEU A 181 -7.21 -2.75 -4.74
N ASP A 182 -6.40 -3.32 -5.62
CA ASP A 182 -5.72 -4.59 -5.39
C ASP A 182 -4.72 -4.48 -4.23
N SER A 183 -4.49 -5.60 -3.57
CA SER A 183 -3.51 -5.75 -2.49
C SER A 183 -2.60 -6.93 -2.81
N TRP A 184 -1.31 -6.74 -2.60
CA TRP A 184 -0.27 -7.67 -3.02
C TRP A 184 0.41 -8.29 -1.82
N HIS A 185 0.50 -9.62 -1.83
CA HIS A 185 1.19 -10.40 -0.82
C HIS A 185 2.62 -10.67 -1.30
N ILE A 186 3.60 -10.33 -0.46
CA ILE A 186 4.98 -10.77 -0.60
C ILE A 186 5.24 -11.95 0.34
N LEU A 187 5.95 -12.96 -0.14
CA LEU A 187 6.41 -14.10 0.63
C LEU A 187 7.90 -14.32 0.36
N MET A 188 8.71 -14.32 1.41
CA MET A 188 10.17 -14.49 1.32
C MET A 188 10.61 -15.74 2.09
N ARG A 189 11.16 -16.74 1.41
CA ARG A 189 11.75 -17.94 2.02
C ARG A 189 13.28 -17.78 2.11
N MET A 190 13.88 -18.06 3.27
CA MET A 190 15.33 -18.11 3.44
C MET A 190 15.74 -19.04 4.60
N ARG A 191 16.95 -19.62 4.56
CA ARG A 191 17.44 -20.48 5.67
C ARG A 191 17.72 -19.63 6.93
N ALA A 192 17.48 -20.22 8.10
CA ALA A 192 17.95 -19.70 9.38
C ALA A 192 19.50 -19.59 9.39
N PRO A 193 20.09 -18.44 9.75
CA PRO A 193 21.54 -18.33 9.92
C PRO A 193 22.06 -19.29 11.00
N LYS A 194 23.03 -20.15 10.66
CA LYS A 194 23.51 -21.19 11.56
C LYS A 194 24.36 -20.68 12.72
N GLU A 195 25.06 -19.56 12.53
CA GLU A 195 25.83 -18.86 13.56
C GLU A 195 25.71 -17.35 13.37
N GLY A 196 25.71 -16.59 14.48
CA GLY A 196 25.53 -15.14 14.52
C GLY A 196 24.45 -14.70 15.52
N PRO A 197 24.26 -13.40 15.77
CA PRO A 197 23.25 -12.86 16.69
C PRO A 197 21.85 -12.87 16.06
N CYS A 198 21.38 -14.04 15.62
CA CYS A 198 20.19 -14.18 14.77
C CYS A 198 19.22 -15.28 15.21
N ASP A 199 19.15 -15.61 16.51
CA ASP A 199 18.03 -16.39 17.06
C ASP A 199 17.66 -15.93 18.49
N PRO A 200 16.37 -15.69 18.82
CA PRO A 200 15.26 -15.50 17.88
C PRO A 200 15.45 -14.19 17.11
N ILE A 201 15.47 -14.29 15.78
CA ILE A 201 15.78 -13.23 14.79
C ILE A 201 15.49 -11.80 15.33
N ALA A 202 16.53 -11.14 15.85
CA ALA A 202 16.47 -9.70 16.09
C ALA A 202 16.20 -9.03 14.74
N PRO A 203 15.11 -8.26 14.57
CA PRO A 203 14.62 -7.89 13.25
C PRO A 203 15.68 -7.09 12.48
N LEU A 204 16.09 -7.62 11.33
CA LEU A 204 17.08 -7.04 10.40
C LEU A 204 16.50 -5.83 9.63
N GLU A 205 15.95 -4.88 10.39
CA GLU A 205 15.17 -3.72 9.92
C GLU A 205 14.12 -4.08 8.86
N LEU A 206 13.50 -5.27 8.95
CA LEU A 206 12.39 -5.64 8.08
C LEU A 206 11.25 -4.62 8.21
N PRO A 207 10.56 -4.28 7.11
CA PRO A 207 9.37 -3.43 7.15
C PRO A 207 8.34 -3.90 8.18
N HIS A 208 7.58 -2.96 8.74
CA HIS A 208 6.46 -3.26 9.65
C HIS A 208 5.33 -4.06 9.01
N SER A 209 5.39 -4.28 7.69
CA SER A 209 4.51 -5.15 6.93
C SER A 209 5.09 -6.55 6.65
N LEU A 210 6.29 -6.92 7.12
CA LEU A 210 6.95 -8.20 6.85
C LEU A 210 7.23 -9.01 8.14
N HIS A 211 6.50 -10.11 8.33
CA HIS A 211 6.42 -10.88 9.58
C HIS A 211 6.87 -12.34 9.39
N ALA A 212 7.48 -12.96 10.41
CA ALA A 212 7.99 -14.33 10.34
C ALA A 212 6.89 -15.40 10.57
N PHE A 213 6.58 -16.16 9.53
CA PHE A 213 5.49 -17.13 9.48
C PHE A 213 5.97 -18.58 9.60
N HIS A 214 5.63 -19.23 10.72
CA HIS A 214 6.23 -20.50 11.15
C HIS A 214 5.46 -21.77 10.74
N ARG A 215 4.33 -21.65 10.00
CA ARG A 215 3.49 -22.79 9.58
C ARG A 215 3.46 -22.95 8.05
N VAL A 216 4.53 -23.48 7.46
CA VAL A 216 4.52 -23.93 6.06
C VAL A 216 3.96 -25.36 5.99
N SER A 217 3.22 -25.69 4.93
CA SER A 217 2.68 -27.05 4.73
C SER A 217 3.82 -28.06 4.52
N SER A 218 3.71 -29.26 5.09
CA SER A 218 4.63 -30.38 4.84
C SER A 218 4.56 -30.93 3.39
N THR A 219 3.74 -30.31 2.53
CA THR A 219 3.52 -30.65 1.13
C THR A 219 4.05 -29.60 0.14
N ASP A 220 4.70 -28.54 0.62
CA ASP A 220 5.35 -27.53 -0.21
C ASP A 220 6.80 -27.96 -0.47
N GLU A 221 7.19 -28.18 -1.73
CA GLU A 221 8.54 -28.65 -2.10
C GLU A 221 9.67 -27.69 -1.67
N LEU A 222 9.33 -26.41 -1.43
CA LEU A 222 10.25 -25.38 -0.93
C LEU A 222 10.30 -25.32 0.61
N ASN A 223 9.54 -26.16 1.31
CA ASN A 223 9.55 -26.28 2.78
C ASN A 223 10.70 -27.18 3.26
N MET A 224 11.93 -26.73 3.06
CA MET A 224 13.11 -27.41 3.60
C MET A 224 13.28 -27.14 5.09
N GLU A 225 13.65 -28.18 5.84
CA GLU A 225 13.92 -28.11 7.26
C GLU A 225 15.00 -27.05 7.56
N GLY A 226 14.70 -26.13 8.49
CA GLY A 226 15.54 -24.97 8.80
C GLY A 226 15.31 -23.71 7.96
N CYS A 227 14.31 -23.66 7.07
CA CYS A 227 13.94 -22.43 6.35
C CYS A 227 12.81 -21.65 7.04
N HIS A 228 13.04 -20.36 7.30
CA HIS A 228 11.99 -19.43 7.68
C HIS A 228 11.26 -18.90 6.44
N THR A 229 9.95 -18.70 6.57
CA THR A 229 9.14 -17.95 5.60
C THR A 229 8.71 -16.65 6.24
N PHE A 230 8.96 -15.52 5.60
CA PHE A 230 8.39 -14.22 5.95
C PHE A 230 7.21 -13.92 5.01
N ARG A 231 6.19 -13.22 5.51
CA ARG A 231 4.99 -12.84 4.77
C ARG A 231 4.63 -11.39 5.01
N GLY A 232 4.07 -10.73 4.00
CA GLY A 232 3.71 -9.33 4.11
C GLY A 232 2.73 -8.83 3.06
N GLY A 233 2.14 -7.67 3.31
CA GLY A 233 1.17 -7.01 2.43
C GLY A 233 1.66 -5.65 1.93
N PHE A 234 1.28 -5.27 0.71
CA PHE A 234 1.54 -3.94 0.17
C PHE A 234 0.45 -3.46 -0.81
N TRP A 235 0.33 -2.13 -0.93
CA TRP A 235 -0.73 -1.42 -1.67
C TRP A 235 -0.20 -0.41 -2.67
N ASN A 236 1.09 -0.04 -2.62
CA ASN A 236 1.70 0.94 -3.51
C ASN A 236 2.71 0.28 -4.45
N TYR A 237 3.78 -0.31 -3.90
CA TYR A 237 4.86 -0.91 -4.68
C TYR A 237 5.83 -1.75 -3.84
N PHE A 238 6.48 -2.70 -4.51
CA PHE A 238 7.76 -3.28 -4.12
C PHE A 238 8.88 -2.72 -5.02
N SER A 239 10.09 -2.51 -4.51
CA SER A 239 11.28 -2.29 -5.34
C SER A 239 12.53 -2.95 -4.79
N MET A 240 13.50 -3.20 -5.68
CA MET A 240 14.81 -3.76 -5.35
C MET A 240 15.93 -3.11 -6.16
N GLY A 241 17.06 -2.86 -5.51
CA GLY A 241 18.29 -2.34 -6.11
C GLY A 241 18.51 -0.85 -5.82
N MET A 242 18.93 -0.11 -6.85
CA MET A 242 19.38 1.29 -6.76
C MET A 242 18.46 2.22 -5.94
N ASP A 243 17.17 2.25 -6.22
CA ASP A 243 16.22 3.17 -5.57
C ASP A 243 15.91 2.77 -4.11
N ALA A 244 15.89 1.46 -3.84
CA ALA A 244 15.80 0.93 -2.49
C ALA A 244 17.05 1.27 -1.66
N GLN A 245 18.25 1.27 -2.25
CA GLN A 245 19.50 1.66 -1.57
C GLN A 245 19.54 3.17 -1.21
N VAL A 246 19.07 4.04 -2.09
CA VAL A 246 18.89 5.48 -1.77
C VAL A 246 17.89 5.64 -0.62
N SER A 247 16.77 4.91 -0.69
CA SER A 247 15.72 4.93 0.32
C SER A 247 16.23 4.45 1.69
N TYR A 248 17.02 3.37 1.72
CA TYR A 248 17.62 2.82 2.93
C TYR A 248 18.56 3.81 3.62
N ALA A 249 19.41 4.50 2.87
CA ALA A 249 20.28 5.54 3.42
C ALA A 249 19.48 6.73 3.97
N PHE A 250 18.43 7.16 3.27
CA PHE A 250 17.52 8.22 3.76
C PHE A 250 16.79 7.80 5.04
N HIS A 251 16.33 6.56 5.12
CA HIS A 251 15.68 5.99 6.30
C HIS A 251 16.65 5.89 7.48
N SER A 252 17.89 5.48 7.23
CA SER A 252 18.98 5.40 8.22
C SER A 252 19.33 6.77 8.80
N GLU A 253 19.59 7.78 7.94
CA GLU A 253 19.83 9.17 8.38
C GLU A 253 18.63 9.72 9.19
N ARG A 254 17.40 9.37 8.80
CA ARG A 254 16.18 9.76 9.54
C ARG A 254 16.01 9.06 10.89
N LYS A 255 16.49 7.83 11.04
CA LYS A 255 16.55 7.12 12.34
C LYS A 255 17.62 7.71 13.26
N LEU A 256 18.77 8.08 12.71
CA LEU A 256 19.91 8.65 13.47
C LEU A 256 19.69 10.12 13.87
N HIS A 257 19.01 10.90 13.03
CA HIS A 257 18.84 12.35 13.21
C HIS A 257 17.38 12.82 13.07
N PRO A 258 16.41 12.22 13.80
CA PRO A 258 14.98 12.49 13.63
C PRO A 258 14.59 13.96 13.85
N GLU A 259 15.40 14.74 14.57
CA GLU A 259 15.22 16.18 14.76
C GLU A 259 15.29 16.98 13.45
N ARG A 260 16.05 16.50 12.45
CA ARG A 260 16.19 17.12 11.12
C ARG A 260 14.98 16.88 10.21
N PHE A 261 14.22 15.82 10.44
CA PHE A 261 13.21 15.31 9.50
C PHE A 261 11.76 15.71 9.83
N LYS A 262 11.58 16.77 10.62
CA LYS A 262 10.27 17.28 11.03
C LYS A 262 9.48 17.97 9.91
N ASN A 263 10.14 18.41 8.83
CA ASN A 263 9.56 19.22 7.76
C ASN A 263 9.58 18.49 6.41
N GLN A 264 8.42 18.31 5.78
CA GLN A 264 8.29 17.57 4.50
C GLN A 264 9.22 18.09 3.38
N LEU A 265 9.37 19.41 3.25
CA LEU A 265 10.26 20.01 2.25
C LEU A 265 11.75 19.71 2.52
N VAL A 266 12.17 19.68 3.80
CA VAL A 266 13.53 19.31 4.21
C VAL A 266 13.77 17.81 3.95
N ASN A 267 12.75 16.98 4.19
CA ASN A 267 12.80 15.55 3.89
C ASN A 267 12.99 15.31 2.39
N GLN A 268 12.21 15.98 1.54
CA GLN A 268 12.32 15.88 0.08
C GLN A 268 13.68 16.39 -0.42
N GLY A 269 14.18 17.51 0.11
CA GLY A 269 15.51 18.04 -0.22
C GLY A 269 16.66 17.10 0.19
N THR A 270 16.56 16.48 1.37
CA THR A 270 17.58 15.52 1.86
C THR A 270 17.57 14.23 1.04
N TYR A 271 16.40 13.73 0.64
CA TYR A 271 16.29 12.60 -0.28
C TYR A 271 16.94 12.92 -1.64
N ALA A 272 16.63 14.08 -2.23
CA ALA A 272 17.23 14.52 -3.50
C ALA A 272 18.77 14.67 -3.40
N LYS A 273 19.29 15.18 -2.28
CA LYS A 273 20.73 15.23 -2.00
C LYS A 273 21.36 13.83 -1.98
N LEU A 274 20.69 12.84 -1.37
CA LEU A 274 21.20 11.46 -1.32
C LEU A 274 21.21 10.79 -2.71
N VAL A 275 20.19 11.00 -3.54
CA VAL A 275 20.20 10.58 -4.96
C VAL A 275 21.43 11.15 -5.68
N GLY A 276 21.73 12.44 -5.46
CA GLY A 276 22.89 13.12 -6.05
C GLY A 276 24.25 12.62 -5.55
N THR A 277 24.38 12.35 -4.25
CA THR A 277 25.67 12.07 -3.60
C THR A 277 26.08 10.60 -3.58
N GLN A 278 25.15 9.65 -3.76
CA GLN A 278 25.47 8.21 -3.83
C GLN A 278 26.15 7.76 -5.15
N GLY A 279 26.68 8.69 -5.96
CA GLY A 279 27.43 8.35 -7.18
C GLY A 279 26.61 7.74 -8.32
N TRP A 280 25.30 7.53 -8.17
CA TRP A 280 24.45 6.87 -9.19
C TRP A 280 24.42 7.58 -10.55
N PHE A 281 24.64 8.90 -10.58
CA PHE A 281 24.80 9.69 -11.82
C PHE A 281 26.15 9.46 -12.52
N PHE A 282 27.14 8.91 -11.82
CA PHE A 282 28.48 8.63 -12.33
C PHE A 282 28.87 7.17 -12.06
N ALA A 283 27.89 6.27 -11.99
CA ALA A 283 28.11 4.89 -11.55
C ALA A 283 29.00 4.08 -12.51
N SER A 284 29.14 4.49 -13.78
CA SER A 284 30.12 3.94 -14.72
C SER A 284 31.58 4.30 -14.39
N LEU A 285 31.81 5.36 -13.61
CA LEU A 285 33.13 5.88 -13.23
C LEU A 285 33.51 5.48 -11.80
N PHE A 286 32.56 5.50 -10.85
CA PHE A 286 32.83 5.21 -9.43
C PHE A 286 32.39 3.82 -8.97
N HIS A 287 31.46 3.17 -9.67
CA HIS A 287 30.98 1.81 -9.36
C HIS A 287 30.90 0.92 -10.61
N PRO A 288 32.03 0.67 -11.32
CA PRO A 288 32.04 -0.20 -12.50
C PRO A 288 31.58 -1.63 -12.20
N SER A 289 31.63 -2.06 -10.93
CA SER A 289 31.12 -3.34 -10.42
C SER A 289 29.66 -3.31 -9.94
N ALA A 290 28.91 -2.20 -10.12
CA ALA A 290 27.50 -2.13 -9.72
C ALA A 290 26.64 -3.13 -10.50
N ARG A 291 26.36 -4.26 -9.84
CA ARG A 291 25.69 -5.44 -10.39
C ARG A 291 24.30 -5.08 -10.90
N ASN A 292 23.94 -5.64 -12.06
CA ASN A 292 22.56 -5.61 -12.52
C ASN A 292 21.74 -6.68 -11.76
N ILE A 293 20.41 -6.56 -11.75
CA ILE A 293 19.56 -7.44 -10.94
C ILE A 293 19.63 -8.90 -11.42
N ALA A 294 19.84 -9.17 -12.71
CA ALA A 294 20.02 -10.54 -13.23
C ALA A 294 21.35 -11.18 -12.83
N GLN A 295 22.32 -10.41 -12.33
CA GLN A 295 23.50 -10.95 -11.65
C GLN A 295 23.22 -11.31 -10.18
N LEU A 296 22.09 -10.90 -9.61
CA LEU A 296 21.69 -11.17 -8.23
C LEU A 296 20.59 -12.24 -8.13
N ALA A 297 19.65 -12.28 -9.08
CA ALA A 297 18.55 -13.24 -9.10
C ALA A 297 18.07 -13.60 -10.50
N LYS A 298 17.65 -14.85 -10.67
CA LYS A 298 16.74 -15.24 -11.74
C LYS A 298 15.35 -14.70 -11.41
N ILE A 299 14.65 -14.15 -12.40
CA ILE A 299 13.28 -13.65 -12.22
C ILE A 299 12.33 -14.44 -13.11
N LYS A 300 11.19 -14.82 -12.54
CA LYS A 300 10.05 -15.42 -13.23
C LYS A 300 8.82 -14.54 -13.02
N ILE A 301 7.95 -14.48 -14.01
CA ILE A 301 6.64 -13.81 -13.91
C ILE A 301 5.53 -14.78 -14.31
N MET A 302 4.39 -14.72 -13.63
CA MET A 302 3.16 -15.38 -14.06
C MET A 302 2.37 -14.38 -14.88
N ASP A 303 2.23 -14.60 -16.18
CA ASP A 303 1.48 -13.71 -17.06
C ASP A 303 -0.05 -13.84 -16.86
N ARG A 304 -0.82 -13.08 -17.66
CA ARG A 304 -2.29 -13.05 -17.60
C ARG A 304 -3.00 -14.36 -17.98
N HIS A 305 -2.29 -15.33 -18.54
CA HIS A 305 -2.82 -16.65 -18.86
C HIS A 305 -2.59 -17.66 -17.72
N GLY A 306 -1.85 -17.26 -16.67
CA GLY A 306 -1.38 -18.14 -15.59
C GLY A 306 0.04 -18.67 -15.84
N GLU A 307 0.70 -18.22 -16.91
CA GLU A 307 1.87 -18.91 -17.45
C GLU A 307 3.18 -18.33 -16.90
N TRP A 308 4.01 -19.15 -16.24
CA TRP A 308 5.32 -18.73 -15.72
C TRP A 308 6.36 -18.59 -16.84
N LYS A 309 6.89 -17.38 -17.01
CA LYS A 309 7.90 -17.02 -18.02
C LYS A 309 9.16 -16.41 -17.37
N ASP A 310 10.33 -16.70 -17.91
CA ASP A 310 11.61 -16.17 -17.41
C ASP A 310 11.81 -14.69 -17.82
N LEU A 311 11.78 -13.78 -16.85
CA LEU A 311 11.90 -12.34 -17.10
C LEU A 311 13.37 -11.88 -17.18
N HIS A 312 13.89 -11.85 -18.41
CA HIS A 312 15.24 -11.41 -18.71
C HIS A 312 15.40 -9.88 -18.55
N ILE A 313 16.33 -9.44 -17.69
CA ILE A 313 16.56 -8.01 -17.41
C ILE A 313 18.05 -7.64 -17.33
N HIS A 314 18.37 -6.39 -17.66
CA HIS A 314 19.72 -5.82 -17.62
C HIS A 314 19.77 -4.51 -16.81
N HIS A 315 18.83 -4.37 -15.87
CA HIS A 315 18.55 -3.16 -15.10
C HIS A 315 19.20 -3.23 -13.71
N ARG A 316 19.45 -2.07 -13.08
CA ARG A 316 20.04 -1.93 -11.72
C ARG A 316 19.00 -1.63 -10.64
N SER A 317 17.77 -1.39 -11.04
CA SER A 317 16.59 -1.34 -10.18
C SER A 317 15.43 -2.00 -10.92
N ILE A 318 14.58 -2.70 -10.16
CA ILE A 318 13.29 -3.22 -10.59
C ILE A 318 12.23 -2.79 -9.59
N ILE A 319 11.09 -2.32 -10.10
CA ILE A 319 9.97 -1.80 -9.34
C ILE A 319 8.71 -2.53 -9.82
N CYS A 320 7.92 -3.04 -8.89
CA CYS A 320 6.64 -3.69 -9.14
C CYS A 320 5.56 -2.80 -8.52
N LEU A 321 4.75 -2.15 -9.37
CA LEU A 321 3.80 -1.10 -8.98
C LEU A 321 2.37 -1.62 -8.99
N ASN A 322 1.61 -1.24 -7.98
CA ASN A 322 0.15 -1.45 -7.88
C ASN A 322 -0.64 -0.14 -8.06
N LEU A 323 0.06 0.99 -8.17
CA LEU A 323 -0.54 2.31 -8.36
C LEU A 323 0.15 3.04 -9.52
N PRO A 324 -0.58 3.88 -10.29
CA PRO A 324 0.00 4.77 -11.29
C PRO A 324 0.76 5.95 -10.66
N SER A 325 1.30 5.80 -9.45
CA SER A 325 2.06 6.79 -8.69
C SER A 325 3.21 6.14 -7.91
N PHE A 326 4.41 6.73 -7.99
CA PHE A 326 5.60 6.27 -7.26
C PHE A 326 6.35 7.43 -6.62
N SER A 327 6.95 7.18 -5.45
CA SER A 327 7.87 8.06 -4.72
C SER A 327 7.54 9.57 -4.79
N GLY A 328 6.32 9.96 -4.40
CA GLY A 328 5.89 11.37 -4.41
C GLY A 328 5.15 11.80 -5.68
N GLY A 329 4.51 10.86 -6.38
CA GLY A 329 3.62 11.14 -7.51
C GLY A 329 4.27 11.10 -8.89
N LEU A 330 5.46 10.53 -9.06
CA LEU A 330 6.01 10.19 -10.38
C LEU A 330 5.18 9.07 -11.03
N ASN A 331 5.31 8.82 -12.33
CA ASN A 331 4.65 7.70 -13.02
C ASN A 331 5.67 6.82 -13.77
N PRO A 332 6.22 5.77 -13.16
CA PRO A 332 7.24 4.95 -13.81
C PRO A 332 6.69 4.07 -14.93
N TRP A 333 5.39 3.75 -14.94
CA TRP A 333 4.75 3.02 -16.03
C TRP A 333 4.37 3.93 -17.21
N GLY A 334 3.87 5.14 -16.96
CA GLY A 334 3.31 6.00 -18.00
C GLY A 334 2.09 5.37 -18.68
N MET A 335 2.00 5.50 -20.01
CA MET A 335 1.02 4.80 -20.86
C MET A 335 1.74 4.00 -21.95
N PRO A 336 1.47 2.69 -22.13
CA PRO A 336 2.01 1.93 -23.25
C PRO A 336 1.59 2.51 -24.61
N SER A 337 2.49 2.50 -25.59
CA SER A 337 2.16 2.90 -26.97
C SER A 337 1.54 1.74 -27.75
N GLY A 338 0.62 2.02 -28.67
CA GLY A 338 -0.30 1.04 -29.28
C GLY A 338 0.31 -0.17 -30.01
N LYS A 339 1.62 -0.17 -30.29
CA LYS A 339 2.35 -1.36 -30.79
C LYS A 339 2.99 -2.15 -29.66
N LYS A 340 3.64 -1.49 -28.70
CA LYS A 340 4.26 -2.15 -27.53
C LYS A 340 3.22 -2.69 -26.56
N ALA A 341 2.03 -2.10 -26.54
CA ALA A 341 0.83 -2.66 -25.95
C ALA A 341 0.49 -4.01 -26.58
N ARG A 342 0.26 -4.07 -27.90
CA ARG A 342 -0.05 -5.31 -28.63
C ARG A 342 1.07 -6.36 -28.57
N TYR A 343 2.33 -5.94 -28.62
CA TYR A 343 3.47 -6.85 -28.73
C TYR A 343 3.85 -7.55 -27.42
N LYS A 344 3.80 -6.84 -26.29
CA LYS A 344 4.12 -7.39 -24.96
C LYS A 344 2.88 -7.67 -24.11
N ASP A 345 1.71 -7.68 -24.74
CA ASP A 345 0.37 -7.65 -24.15
C ASP A 345 0.29 -6.78 -22.87
N LEU A 346 0.56 -5.48 -23.04
CA LEU A 346 0.58 -4.48 -21.97
C LEU A 346 -0.66 -3.57 -22.05
N THR A 347 -1.39 -3.50 -20.94
CA THR A 347 -2.55 -2.63 -20.73
C THR A 347 -2.15 -1.26 -20.16
N PRO A 348 -3.06 -0.26 -20.21
CA PRO A 348 -3.03 0.85 -19.27
C PRO A 348 -2.93 0.33 -17.82
N PRO A 349 -2.33 1.09 -16.89
CA PRO A 349 -2.26 0.68 -15.49
C PRO A 349 -3.63 0.84 -14.84
N TYR A 350 -4.18 -0.26 -14.33
CA TYR A 350 -5.40 -0.27 -13.52
C TYR A 350 -5.04 -0.55 -12.06
N VAL A 351 -5.97 -0.28 -11.14
CA VAL A 351 -5.78 -0.58 -9.71
C VAL A 351 -6.64 -1.75 -9.22
N ASP A 352 -7.34 -2.44 -10.14
CA ASP A 352 -8.30 -3.51 -9.81
C ASP A 352 -8.41 -4.63 -10.87
N ASP A 353 -7.40 -4.79 -11.73
CA ASP A 353 -7.34 -5.83 -12.79
C ASP A 353 -6.56 -7.10 -12.37
N GLY A 354 -5.93 -7.10 -11.19
CA GLY A 354 -5.14 -8.20 -10.67
C GLY A 354 -3.73 -8.31 -11.24
N LEU A 355 -3.22 -7.30 -11.96
CA LEU A 355 -1.87 -7.25 -12.53
C LEU A 355 -0.97 -6.27 -11.77
N ILE A 356 0.34 -6.55 -11.75
CA ILE A 356 1.36 -5.64 -11.21
C ILE A 356 2.26 -5.12 -12.34
N GLU A 357 2.45 -3.80 -12.44
CA GLU A 357 3.31 -3.18 -13.45
C GLU A 357 4.79 -3.32 -13.09
N ILE A 358 5.57 -4.04 -13.91
CA ILE A 358 6.97 -4.32 -13.64
C ILE A 358 7.86 -3.40 -14.50
N VAL A 359 8.63 -2.53 -13.84
CA VAL A 359 9.45 -1.47 -14.47
C VAL A 359 10.91 -1.60 -14.07
N GLY A 360 11.81 -1.50 -15.05
CA GLY A 360 13.26 -1.54 -14.87
C GLY A 360 13.95 -0.19 -15.08
N PHE A 361 14.89 0.16 -14.19
CA PHE A 361 15.76 1.33 -14.30
C PHE A 361 17.24 0.94 -14.45
N ARG A 362 17.96 1.64 -15.33
CA ARG A 362 19.37 1.32 -15.67
C ARG A 362 20.36 2.02 -14.76
N ASP A 363 20.07 3.26 -14.41
CA ASP A 363 20.92 4.22 -13.69
C ASP A 363 20.06 5.44 -13.27
N ALA A 364 20.65 6.41 -12.56
CA ALA A 364 19.92 7.59 -12.12
C ALA A 364 19.53 8.56 -13.26
N TRP A 365 20.19 8.53 -14.42
CA TRP A 365 19.77 9.34 -15.58
C TRP A 365 18.48 8.82 -16.18
N HIS A 366 18.35 7.49 -16.31
CA HIS A 366 17.09 6.82 -16.63
C HIS A 366 16.05 7.08 -15.53
N GLY A 367 16.45 7.22 -14.26
CA GLY A 367 15.56 7.68 -13.18
C GLY A 367 15.03 9.11 -13.35
N LEU A 368 15.85 10.06 -13.82
CA LEU A 368 15.44 11.45 -14.08
C LEU A 368 14.42 11.58 -15.21
N VAL A 369 14.25 10.58 -16.08
CA VAL A 369 13.26 10.63 -17.16
C VAL A 369 11.85 10.90 -16.62
N LEU A 370 11.55 10.42 -15.40
CA LEU A 370 10.24 10.58 -14.72
C LEU A 370 9.88 12.04 -14.39
N LEU A 371 10.81 12.98 -14.52
CA LEU A 371 10.54 14.41 -14.40
C LEU A 371 10.00 15.04 -15.69
N ALA A 372 10.10 14.35 -16.83
CA ALA A 372 9.52 14.77 -18.09
C ALA A 372 8.05 14.31 -18.20
N PRO A 373 7.13 15.10 -18.81
CA PRO A 373 5.69 14.81 -18.77
C PRO A 373 5.25 13.42 -19.27
N ASN A 374 5.99 12.85 -20.24
CA ASN A 374 5.73 11.53 -20.82
C ASN A 374 6.83 10.50 -20.47
N GLY A 375 7.73 10.82 -19.54
CA GLY A 375 8.87 9.98 -19.20
C GLY A 375 8.46 8.81 -18.31
N HIS A 376 8.93 7.62 -18.66
CA HIS A 376 8.62 6.36 -17.99
C HIS A 376 9.87 5.47 -17.96
N GLY A 377 9.93 4.50 -17.04
CA GLY A 377 11.00 3.50 -17.01
C GLY A 377 10.88 2.47 -18.13
N THR A 378 11.77 1.48 -18.20
CA THR A 378 11.58 0.37 -19.14
C THR A 378 10.44 -0.52 -18.64
N ARG A 379 9.30 -0.56 -19.35
CA ARG A 379 8.24 -1.55 -19.10
C ARG A 379 8.79 -2.95 -19.40
N LEU A 380 8.80 -3.81 -18.40
CA LEU A 380 9.32 -5.17 -18.50
C LEU A 380 8.17 -6.13 -18.82
N ALA A 381 7.13 -6.11 -17.98
CA ALA A 381 5.90 -6.90 -18.10
C ALA A 381 4.77 -6.30 -17.23
N GLN A 382 3.55 -6.84 -17.37
CA GLN A 382 2.52 -6.88 -16.34
C GLN A 382 2.28 -8.35 -15.96
N ALA A 383 1.99 -8.66 -14.69
CA ALA A 383 1.95 -10.04 -14.21
C ALA A 383 0.99 -10.25 -13.03
N HIS A 384 0.41 -11.44 -12.91
CA HIS A 384 -0.35 -11.86 -11.71
C HIS A 384 0.58 -12.26 -10.55
N ARG A 385 1.83 -12.65 -10.85
CA ARG A 385 2.89 -12.91 -9.86
C ARG A 385 4.27 -12.57 -10.42
N ILE A 386 5.22 -12.30 -9.53
CA ILE A 386 6.65 -12.23 -9.84
C ILE A 386 7.45 -12.96 -8.76
N ARG A 387 8.42 -13.79 -9.16
CA ARG A 387 9.32 -14.53 -8.27
C ARG A 387 10.78 -14.18 -8.57
N PHE A 388 11.55 -13.91 -7.53
CA PHE A 388 12.99 -13.69 -7.53
C PHE A 388 13.67 -14.89 -6.85
N GLU A 389 14.49 -15.61 -7.60
CA GLU A 389 15.27 -16.76 -7.15
C GLU A 389 16.75 -16.33 -7.07
N PHE A 390 17.25 -16.02 -5.88
CA PHE A 390 18.55 -15.37 -5.70
C PHE A 390 19.72 -16.34 -5.91
N HIS A 391 20.75 -15.84 -6.59
CA HIS A 391 21.94 -16.61 -6.95
C HIS A 391 22.92 -16.72 -5.77
N LYS A 392 23.40 -17.95 -5.51
CA LYS A 392 24.43 -18.24 -4.49
C LYS A 392 25.72 -17.45 -4.76
N GLY A 393 26.29 -16.84 -3.74
CA GLY A 393 27.54 -16.05 -3.81
C GLY A 393 27.45 -14.74 -4.63
N ALA A 394 26.25 -14.34 -5.08
CA ALA A 394 26.10 -13.23 -6.02
C ALA A 394 26.33 -11.84 -5.40
N ALA A 395 26.07 -11.68 -4.11
CA ALA A 395 26.54 -10.60 -3.23
C ALA A 395 26.21 -11.01 -1.78
N ASP A 396 26.77 -10.33 -0.79
CA ASP A 396 26.39 -10.56 0.62
C ASP A 396 24.95 -10.06 0.92
N HIS A 397 24.49 -9.05 0.17
CA HIS A 397 23.18 -8.42 0.35
C HIS A 397 22.70 -7.68 -0.90
N THR A 398 21.41 -7.36 -0.91
CA THR A 398 20.77 -6.36 -1.78
C THR A 398 19.97 -5.37 -0.94
N TYR A 399 19.37 -4.35 -1.56
CA TYR A 399 18.43 -3.43 -0.91
C TYR A 399 17.04 -3.62 -1.50
N MET A 400 16.03 -3.71 -0.64
CA MET A 400 14.62 -3.87 -1.01
C MET A 400 13.76 -2.81 -0.32
N ARG A 401 12.55 -2.61 -0.83
CA ARG A 401 11.61 -1.61 -0.31
C ARG A 401 10.16 -2.02 -0.58
N ILE A 402 9.28 -1.76 0.39
CA ILE A 402 7.83 -1.96 0.29
C ILE A 402 7.12 -0.69 0.78
N ASP A 403 6.21 -0.13 -0.02
CA ASP A 403 5.30 0.97 0.35
C ASP A 403 5.94 2.22 1.02
N GLY A 404 7.25 2.37 0.85
CA GLY A 404 8.06 3.45 1.43
C GLY A 404 9.17 2.96 2.36
N GLU A 405 9.00 1.81 3.01
CA GLU A 405 9.87 1.20 4.02
C GLU A 405 10.99 0.35 3.39
N PRO A 406 12.27 0.73 3.56
CA PRO A 406 13.40 0.05 2.92
C PRO A 406 14.21 -0.79 3.92
N TRP A 407 14.74 -1.93 3.47
CA TRP A 407 15.63 -2.78 4.26
C TRP A 407 16.82 -3.30 3.46
N LYS A 408 17.82 -3.81 4.19
CA LYS A 408 19.03 -4.45 3.63
C LYS A 408 18.85 -5.96 3.71
N GLN A 409 18.56 -6.60 2.58
CA GLN A 409 18.23 -8.01 2.49
C GLN A 409 19.51 -8.87 2.33
N PRO A 410 19.84 -9.80 3.25
CA PRO A 410 20.90 -10.78 3.04
C PRO A 410 20.60 -11.71 1.86
N LEU A 411 21.64 -12.09 1.12
CA LEU A 411 21.57 -13.00 -0.03
C LEU A 411 22.29 -14.33 0.26
N PRO A 412 21.99 -15.42 -0.48
CA PRO A 412 22.55 -16.73 -0.17
C PRO A 412 24.05 -16.81 -0.49
N ILE A 413 24.84 -17.30 0.45
CA ILE A 413 26.30 -17.45 0.30
C ILE A 413 26.63 -18.88 -0.16
N ASP A 414 26.38 -19.86 0.72
CA ASP A 414 26.71 -21.27 0.51
C ASP A 414 25.48 -22.06 0.00
N ASP A 415 25.15 -23.20 0.64
CA ASP A 415 24.02 -24.06 0.27
C ASP A 415 22.63 -23.54 0.66
N ASP A 416 22.52 -22.22 0.84
CA ASP A 416 21.28 -21.53 1.16
C ASP A 416 20.53 -21.12 -0.11
N THR A 417 19.25 -20.85 0.06
CA THR A 417 18.36 -20.31 -0.98
C THR A 417 17.58 -19.14 -0.40
N VAL A 418 17.57 -18.00 -1.09
CA VAL A 418 16.61 -16.92 -0.82
C VAL A 418 15.67 -16.85 -2.01
N VAL A 419 14.37 -16.87 -1.75
CA VAL A 419 13.32 -16.76 -2.78
C VAL A 419 12.28 -15.75 -2.31
N VAL A 420 11.99 -14.75 -3.14
CA VAL A 420 10.90 -13.79 -2.90
C VAL A 420 9.83 -14.01 -3.97
N GLU A 421 8.60 -14.28 -3.59
CA GLU A 421 7.42 -14.29 -4.48
C GLU A 421 6.48 -13.16 -4.10
N ILE A 422 5.94 -12.47 -5.09
CA ILE A 422 4.89 -11.46 -4.97
C ILE A 422 3.70 -11.93 -5.79
N SER A 423 2.51 -11.86 -5.21
CA SER A 423 1.25 -12.36 -5.81
C SER A 423 0.06 -11.52 -5.38
N HIS A 424 -0.95 -11.42 -6.24
CA HIS A 424 -2.24 -10.84 -5.87
C HIS A 424 -2.85 -11.56 -4.65
N LEU A 425 -3.50 -10.80 -3.74
CA LEU A 425 -4.12 -11.34 -2.53
C LEU A 425 -5.64 -11.12 -2.49
N ARG A 426 -6.08 -9.86 -2.50
CA ARG A 426 -7.49 -9.41 -2.38
C ARG A 426 -7.66 -7.99 -2.92
N GLN A 427 -8.92 -7.52 -2.97
CA GLN A 427 -9.28 -6.13 -3.22
C GLN A 427 -9.81 -5.45 -1.95
N VAL A 428 -9.46 -4.17 -1.76
CA VAL A 428 -10.04 -3.24 -0.77
C VAL A 428 -10.80 -2.12 -1.47
N LYS A 429 -11.72 -1.45 -0.76
CA LYS A 429 -12.41 -0.28 -1.28
C LYS A 429 -11.66 1.01 -0.93
N MET A 430 -11.41 1.85 -1.92
CA MET A 430 -10.85 3.19 -1.78
C MET A 430 -11.89 4.24 -2.21
N LEU A 431 -11.88 5.40 -1.57
CA LEU A 431 -12.58 6.58 -2.07
C LEU A 431 -11.65 7.38 -2.99
N ALA A 432 -12.18 7.85 -4.11
CA ALA A 432 -11.43 8.59 -5.12
C ALA A 432 -12.16 9.87 -5.56
N THR A 433 -11.42 10.95 -5.76
CA THR A 433 -11.97 12.17 -6.37
C THR A 433 -12.15 11.96 -7.89
N HIS A 434 -13.08 12.68 -8.53
CA HIS A 434 -13.35 12.50 -9.97
C HIS A 434 -12.14 12.78 -10.88
N GLY A 435 -11.14 13.54 -10.39
CA GLY A 435 -9.87 13.82 -11.08
C GLY A 435 -8.70 12.92 -10.66
N CYS A 436 -8.97 11.76 -10.06
CA CYS A 436 -7.94 10.79 -9.67
C CYS A 436 -7.12 10.25 -10.86
N ARG A 437 -5.90 9.79 -10.57
CA ARG A 437 -5.00 9.13 -11.53
C ARG A 437 -5.31 7.64 -11.66
N SER A 438 -5.76 7.01 -10.58
CA SER A 438 -6.24 5.63 -10.57
C SER A 438 -7.37 5.45 -11.59
N LYS A 439 -7.30 4.37 -12.37
CA LYS A 439 -8.40 3.87 -13.20
C LYS A 439 -8.72 2.45 -12.77
N GLY A 440 -10.01 2.11 -12.77
CA GLY A 440 -10.44 0.72 -12.67
C GLY A 440 -10.67 0.14 -14.06
N LEU A 441 -10.53 -1.16 -14.22
CA LEU A 441 -10.70 -1.88 -15.49
C LEU A 441 -12.08 -1.64 -16.12
N HIS A 442 -13.08 -1.38 -15.29
CA HIS A 442 -14.46 -1.08 -15.67
C HIS A 442 -14.86 0.41 -15.50
N ASP A 443 -13.89 1.32 -15.34
CA ASP A 443 -14.17 2.77 -15.31
C ASP A 443 -14.64 3.21 -16.72
N PRO A 444 -15.83 3.84 -16.87
CA PRO A 444 -16.38 4.21 -18.18
C PRO A 444 -15.59 5.32 -18.90
N THR A 445 -14.56 5.88 -18.27
CA THR A 445 -13.58 6.77 -18.94
C THR A 445 -12.37 6.04 -19.53
N THR A 446 -12.37 4.70 -19.49
CA THR A 446 -11.38 3.85 -20.17
C THR A 446 -11.58 3.90 -21.68
N PRO A 447 -10.53 4.12 -22.50
CA PRO A 447 -10.65 4.10 -23.96
C PRO A 447 -11.06 2.71 -24.47
N THR A 448 -12.29 2.59 -24.99
CA THR A 448 -12.72 1.42 -25.79
C THR A 448 -11.91 1.40 -27.09
N GLY A 449 -11.02 0.42 -27.22
CA GLY A 449 -9.95 0.44 -28.21
C GLY A 449 -10.42 0.31 -29.67
N HIS A 450 -10.50 1.44 -30.37
CA HIS A 450 -10.48 1.51 -31.84
C HIS A 450 -9.57 2.67 -32.30
N GLU A 451 -8.94 2.48 -33.46
CA GLU A 451 -8.20 3.48 -34.26
C GLU A 451 -6.95 4.14 -33.62
N ALA A 452 -5.81 3.44 -33.74
CA ALA A 452 -4.48 4.07 -33.84
C ALA A 452 -3.46 3.10 -34.48
N ASP A 453 -3.18 3.29 -35.78
CA ASP A 453 -2.24 2.47 -36.57
C ASP A 453 -0.85 3.11 -36.74
N GLY A 454 0.11 2.29 -37.21
CA GLY A 454 1.32 2.73 -37.90
C GLY A 454 2.65 2.37 -37.21
N GLU A 455 3.44 1.49 -37.85
CA GLU A 455 4.87 1.12 -37.64
C GLU A 455 5.22 0.11 -36.53
N GLU A 456 5.79 -1.03 -36.92
CA GLU A 456 6.14 -2.20 -36.10
C GLU A 456 7.55 -2.14 -35.47
N SER A 457 7.83 -3.04 -34.51
CA SER A 457 9.17 -3.54 -34.17
C SER A 457 9.05 -4.82 -33.33
N ASN A 458 9.76 -5.90 -33.71
CA ASN A 458 9.65 -7.24 -33.12
C ASN A 458 10.43 -7.39 -31.79
N ASP A 459 10.25 -8.54 -31.09
CA ASP A 459 11.31 -9.50 -30.68
C ASP A 459 10.74 -10.55 -29.68
N GLU A 460 10.87 -11.85 -30.01
CA GLU A 460 9.90 -12.95 -29.77
C GLU A 460 9.93 -13.66 -28.38
N ASP A 461 8.78 -14.24 -27.95
CA ASP A 461 8.53 -15.63 -27.43
C ASP A 461 9.35 -16.25 -26.23
N ASP A 462 8.89 -17.19 -25.36
CA ASP A 462 7.56 -17.78 -25.02
C ASP A 462 7.59 -18.62 -23.67
N SER A 463 6.42 -19.08 -23.17
CA SER A 463 6.14 -20.26 -22.26
C SER A 463 6.65 -20.35 -20.77
N VAL A 464 6.08 -21.08 -19.77
CA VAL A 464 4.76 -21.75 -19.45
C VAL A 464 4.68 -22.17 -17.93
N GLY A 465 3.51 -21.98 -17.28
CA GLY A 465 2.77 -22.63 -16.13
C GLY A 465 3.43 -23.08 -14.81
N GLU A 466 2.77 -23.29 -13.64
CA GLU A 466 1.54 -22.74 -12.95
C GLU A 466 1.86 -22.80 -11.40
N GLU A 467 1.08 -23.02 -10.32
CA GLU A 467 -0.33 -23.35 -10.01
C GLU A 467 -0.78 -22.59 -8.71
N PHE A 468 -1.88 -23.02 -8.08
CA PHE A 468 -2.65 -22.38 -7.00
C PHE A 468 -2.10 -22.66 -5.56
N LYS A 469 -2.67 -22.23 -4.39
CA LYS A 469 -3.79 -21.33 -3.97
C LYS A 469 -3.58 -20.84 -2.50
N LYS A 470 -4.11 -19.65 -2.19
CA LYS A 470 -4.61 -19.14 -0.86
C LYS A 470 -3.66 -18.68 0.29
N PHE A 471 -4.12 -17.57 0.90
CA PHE A 471 -3.93 -17.04 2.28
C PHE A 471 -2.70 -16.17 2.64
N GLY A 472 -3.02 -15.04 3.28
CA GLY A 472 -2.18 -14.13 4.07
C GLY A 472 -3.05 -13.29 5.03
N ALA A 473 -2.42 -12.61 6.00
CA ALA A 473 -3.00 -11.62 6.93
C ALA A 473 -1.86 -10.87 7.67
N ALA A 474 -2.17 -9.78 8.39
CA ALA A 474 -1.30 -9.05 9.32
C ALA A 474 -1.54 -9.43 10.80
N ASP A 475 -0.85 -8.76 11.73
CA ASP A 475 -0.64 -9.17 13.13
C ASP A 475 -1.86 -9.13 14.08
N THR A 476 -2.86 -9.98 13.82
CA THR A 476 -3.71 -10.59 14.86
C THR A 476 -3.11 -11.93 15.36
N PHE A 477 -1.80 -12.16 15.15
CA PHE A 477 -1.12 -13.44 15.34
C PHE A 477 -0.67 -13.77 16.77
N ARG A 478 -1.55 -13.51 17.76
CA ARG A 478 -1.60 -14.30 18.99
C ARG A 478 -3.05 -14.62 19.34
N ILE A 479 -3.42 -15.89 19.14
CA ILE A 479 -4.56 -16.49 19.82
C ILE A 479 -4.09 -16.77 21.26
N PRO A 480 -4.80 -16.32 22.30
CA PRO A 480 -4.57 -16.81 23.66
C PRO A 480 -4.89 -18.31 23.73
N ASP A 481 -4.05 -19.09 24.39
CA ASP A 481 -4.37 -20.50 24.62
C ASP A 481 -5.68 -20.64 25.43
N GLU A 482 -6.43 -21.72 25.16
CA GLU A 482 -7.72 -22.09 25.75
C GLU A 482 -8.97 -21.29 25.29
N ILE A 483 -9.73 -21.89 24.36
CA ILE A 483 -11.20 -22.05 24.42
C ILE A 483 -11.57 -23.26 23.52
N ASP A 484 -12.37 -24.19 24.03
CA ASP A 484 -12.85 -25.36 23.27
C ASP A 484 -14.07 -25.00 22.41
N ILE A 485 -14.11 -25.53 21.18
CA ILE A 485 -15.12 -25.21 20.15
C ILE A 485 -16.21 -26.31 20.09
N SER A 486 -16.24 -27.23 21.05
CA SER A 486 -17.14 -28.40 21.10
C SER A 486 -18.63 -28.11 21.34
N GLN A 487 -19.06 -26.84 21.49
CA GLN A 487 -20.42 -26.48 21.95
C GLN A 487 -21.23 -25.50 21.07
N LEU A 488 -20.88 -25.30 19.80
CA LEU A 488 -21.73 -24.55 18.86
C LEU A 488 -22.12 -25.42 17.66
N SER A 489 -23.40 -25.77 17.60
CA SER A 489 -24.09 -26.52 16.54
C SER A 489 -25.46 -25.90 16.28
#